data_AF-A0A6L9H620-F1
#
_entry.id   AF-A0A6L9H620-F1
#
_cell.length_a   1.000
_cell.length_b   1.000
_cell.length_c   1.000
_cell.angle_alpha   90.00
_cell.angle_beta   90.00
_cell.angle_gamma   90.00
#
_symmetry.space_group_name_H-M   'P 1'
#
loop_
_entity.id
_entity.type
_entity.pdbx_description
1 polymer ?
#
loop_
_entity_poly.entity_id
_entity_poly.type
_entity_poly.pdbx_seq_one_letter_code
_entity_poly.pdbx_strand_id
1 'polypeptide(L)'
;MRELTVYYCNKCGRYGFYQVARNAVCPVCQIPMSVFPMSYQYFMDLDYTLRDQLISEQIAGIPETAPSIVQRITEGDRKNNSRGDLAGMKAQYDALVLENRRLHKKNAELEETIVWMHDMIWDLTLKLRETPRP
;
A
#
# COMPACT_ATOMS: atom_id res chain seq x y z
N MET A 1 51.53 2.05 -12.08
CA MET A 1 50.53 2.57 -13.02
C MET A 1 49.43 3.23 -12.22
N ARG A 2 48.96 4.43 -12.58
CA ARG A 2 47.81 5.06 -11.89
C ARG A 2 46.54 4.33 -12.31
N GLU A 3 45.75 3.87 -11.35
CA GLU A 3 44.49 3.18 -11.60
C GLU A 3 43.51 4.11 -12.32
N LEU A 4 42.75 3.56 -13.27
CA LEU A 4 41.69 4.27 -13.96
C LEU A 4 40.43 4.26 -13.10
N THR A 5 39.76 5.41 -13.00
CA THR A 5 38.45 5.51 -12.36
C THR A 5 37.37 5.56 -13.44
N VAL A 6 36.24 4.89 -13.18
CA VAL A 6 35.07 4.87 -14.07
C VAL A 6 34.24 6.11 -13.80
N TYR A 7 33.89 6.84 -14.86
CA TYR A 7 33.01 7.99 -14.82
C TYR A 7 31.83 7.79 -15.74
N TYR A 8 30.67 8.35 -15.40
CA TYR A 8 29.46 8.32 -16.22
C TYR A 8 28.78 9.70 -16.30
N CYS A 9 28.03 9.94 -17.38
CA CYS A 9 27.31 11.18 -17.61
C CYS A 9 25.88 11.08 -17.09
N ASN A 10 25.53 11.92 -16.12
CA ASN A 10 24.21 11.91 -15.49
C ASN A 10 23.05 12.34 -16.42
N LYS A 11 23.37 12.85 -17.63
CA LYS A 11 22.38 13.25 -18.63
C LYS A 11 22.14 12.22 -19.73
N CYS A 12 23.17 11.49 -20.14
CA CYS A 12 23.10 10.66 -21.35
C CYS A 12 23.68 9.24 -21.19
N GLY A 13 24.08 8.82 -20.00
CA GLY A 13 24.55 7.45 -19.75
C GLY A 13 25.93 7.09 -20.31
N ARG A 14 26.55 7.94 -21.12
CA ARG A 14 27.92 7.68 -21.62
C ARG A 14 28.88 7.59 -20.46
N TYR A 15 29.76 6.58 -20.50
CA TYR A 15 30.81 6.37 -19.52
C TYR A 15 32.19 6.43 -20.16
N GLY A 16 33.21 6.64 -19.34
CA GLY A 16 34.61 6.69 -19.75
C GLY A 16 35.56 6.49 -18.57
N PHE A 17 36.83 6.23 -18.88
CA PHE A 17 37.84 5.90 -17.89
C PHE A 17 38.90 6.98 -17.85
N TYR A 18 39.10 7.58 -16.68
CA TYR A 18 40.01 8.72 -16.53
C TYR A 18 40.84 8.56 -15.26
N GLN A 19 42.11 8.99 -15.33
CA GLN A 19 42.99 9.05 -14.16
C GLN A 19 42.74 10.27 -13.29
N VAL A 20 42.15 11.33 -13.86
CA VAL A 20 41.93 12.61 -13.17
C VAL A 20 40.53 13.13 -13.54
N ALA A 21 39.73 13.48 -12.54
CA ALA A 21 38.34 13.92 -12.71
C ALA A 21 38.18 15.11 -13.67
N ARG A 22 39.15 16.02 -13.73
CA ARG A 22 39.11 17.20 -14.63
C ARG A 22 39.01 16.83 -16.12
N ASN A 23 39.48 15.63 -16.49
CA ASN A 23 39.43 15.14 -17.87
C ASN A 23 38.10 14.41 -18.17
N ALA A 24 37.32 14.08 -17.14
CA ALA A 24 36.06 13.36 -17.26
C ALA A 24 34.93 14.33 -17.64
N VAL A 25 34.93 14.76 -18.90
CA VAL A 25 33.89 15.62 -19.47
C VAL A 25 33.16 14.84 -20.57
N CYS A 26 31.84 14.83 -20.52
CA CYS A 26 31.03 14.11 -21.49
C CYS A 26 31.18 14.74 -22.88
N PRO A 27 31.56 13.99 -23.93
CA PRO A 27 31.75 14.55 -25.27
C PRO A 27 30.45 15.01 -25.93
N VAL A 28 29.30 14.49 -25.48
CA VAL A 28 27.98 14.85 -26.03
C VAL A 28 27.36 16.00 -25.24
N CYS A 29 27.31 15.89 -23.91
CA CYS A 29 26.63 16.87 -23.08
C CYS A 29 27.53 18.03 -22.64
N GLN A 30 28.85 17.94 -22.84
CA GLN A 30 29.86 18.94 -22.44
C GLN A 30 29.76 19.33 -20.96
N ILE A 31 29.39 18.37 -20.10
CA ILE A 31 29.33 18.54 -18.65
C ILE A 31 30.34 17.62 -17.95
N PRO A 32 30.81 18.00 -16.75
CA PRO A 32 31.59 17.10 -15.89
C PRO A 32 30.82 15.80 -15.61
N MET A 33 31.53 14.68 -15.68
CA MET A 33 31.00 13.35 -15.41
C MET A 33 31.14 13.01 -13.93
N SER A 34 30.25 12.14 -13.43
CA SER A 34 30.27 11.66 -12.05
C SER A 34 31.05 10.36 -11.93
N VAL A 35 31.69 10.14 -10.79
CA VAL A 35 32.38 8.88 -10.48
C VAL A 35 31.34 7.77 -10.32
N PHE A 36 31.56 6.64 -10.98
CA PHE A 36 30.75 5.45 -10.79
C PHE A 36 31.29 4.65 -9.58
N PRO A 37 30.44 4.18 -8.64
CA PRO A 37 30.86 3.62 -7.36
C PRO A 37 31.35 2.16 -7.47
N MET A 38 32.34 1.91 -8.33
CA MET A 38 32.87 0.58 -8.63
C MET A 38 34.31 0.66 -9.16
N SER A 39 35.09 -0.40 -8.96
CA SER A 39 36.44 -0.46 -9.51
C SER A 39 36.41 -0.65 -11.03
N TYR A 40 37.46 -0.16 -11.72
CA TYR A 40 37.62 -0.36 -13.15
C TYR A 40 37.58 -1.83 -13.55
N GLN A 41 38.28 -2.70 -12.80
CA GLN A 41 38.36 -4.12 -13.12
C GLN A 41 36.98 -4.76 -13.09
N TYR A 42 36.23 -4.55 -12.00
CA TYR A 42 34.90 -5.12 -11.88
C TYR A 42 33.96 -4.58 -12.96
N PHE A 43 34.01 -3.28 -13.27
CA PHE A 43 33.20 -2.68 -14.33
C PHE A 43 33.54 -3.27 -15.72
N MET A 44 34.81 -3.59 -15.97
CA MET A 44 35.26 -4.22 -17.22
C MET A 44 34.85 -5.70 -17.35
N ASP A 45 34.65 -6.38 -16.23
CA ASP A 45 34.21 -7.77 -16.19
C ASP A 45 32.69 -7.89 -16.44
N LEU A 46 31.93 -6.80 -16.34
CA LEU A 46 30.50 -6.75 -16.68
C LEU A 46 30.26 -6.76 -18.18
N ASP A 47 29.15 -7.34 -18.61
CA ASP A 47 28.67 -7.22 -19.99
C ASP A 47 28.11 -5.81 -20.29
N TYR A 48 27.87 -5.53 -21.57
CA TYR A 48 27.37 -4.21 -21.99
C TYR A 48 25.97 -3.91 -21.43
N THR A 49 25.11 -4.92 -21.36
CA THR A 49 23.72 -4.79 -20.89
C THR A 49 23.67 -4.38 -19.43
N LEU A 50 24.47 -5.04 -18.58
CA LEU A 50 24.53 -4.79 -17.15
C LEU A 50 25.18 -3.45 -16.83
N ARG A 51 26.21 -3.04 -17.60
CA ARG A 51 26.77 -1.68 -17.48
C ARG A 51 25.70 -0.61 -17.75
N ASP A 52 24.94 -0.76 -18.83
CA ASP A 52 23.90 0.19 -19.22
C ASP A 52 22.78 0.26 -18.16
N GLN A 53 22.37 -0.90 -17.63
CA GLN A 53 21.40 -0.99 -16.55
C GLN A 53 21.89 -0.27 -15.28
N LEU A 54 23.09 -0.59 -14.81
CA LEU A 54 23.61 0.02 -13.58
C LEU A 54 23.81 1.53 -13.73
N ILE A 55 24.29 2.00 -14.89
CA ILE A 55 24.40 3.44 -15.16
C ILE A 55 23.02 4.09 -15.19
N SER A 56 22.02 3.44 -15.78
CA SER A 56 20.64 3.92 -15.80
C SER A 56 20.04 4.00 -14.38
N GLU A 57 20.34 3.04 -13.51
CA GLU A 57 19.95 3.06 -12.09
C GLU A 57 20.60 4.21 -11.33
N GLN A 58 21.91 4.45 -11.55
CA GLN A 58 22.62 5.60 -10.99
C GLN A 58 22.03 6.94 -11.45
N ILE A 59 21.67 7.06 -12.74
CA ILE A 59 21.04 8.26 -13.32
C ILE A 59 19.63 8.49 -12.77
N ALA A 60 18.84 7.43 -12.68
CA ALA A 60 17.49 7.49 -12.15
C ALA A 60 17.47 7.82 -10.65
N GLY A 61 18.64 7.78 -10.00
CA GLY A 61 18.78 8.06 -8.58
C GLY A 61 17.96 7.09 -7.72
N ILE A 62 17.71 5.88 -8.23
CA ILE A 62 17.02 4.81 -7.50
C ILE A 62 18.04 4.28 -6.51
N PRO A 63 17.98 4.64 -5.21
CA PRO A 63 18.69 3.86 -4.21
C PRO A 63 18.05 2.46 -4.27
N GLU A 64 18.77 1.40 -3.89
CA GLU A 64 18.30 0.00 -3.85
C GLU A 64 16.95 -0.22 -3.09
N THR A 65 16.36 0.85 -2.52
CA THR A 65 15.11 0.90 -1.75
C THR A 65 13.96 1.71 -2.39
N ALA A 66 14.12 2.30 -3.59
CA ALA A 66 13.00 3.00 -4.23
C ALA A 66 12.17 2.07 -5.14
N PRO A 67 10.83 2.02 -4.97
CA PRO A 67 9.97 1.18 -5.80
C PRO A 67 10.01 1.64 -7.26
N SER A 68 10.00 0.66 -8.18
CA SER A 68 10.18 0.91 -9.62
C SER A 68 9.12 1.88 -10.17
N ILE A 69 9.41 2.54 -11.29
CA ILE A 69 8.45 3.42 -11.98
C ILE A 69 7.13 2.68 -12.26
N VAL A 70 7.22 1.40 -12.63
CA VAL A 70 6.05 0.53 -12.83
C VAL A 70 5.28 0.34 -11.53
N GLN A 71 5.95 0.10 -10.39
CA GLN A 71 5.29 0.02 -9.08
C GLN A 71 4.60 1.34 -8.72
N ARG A 72 5.25 2.49 -8.94
CA ARG A 72 4.66 3.81 -8.66
C ARG A 72 3.40 4.10 -9.49
N ILE A 73 3.40 3.71 -10.76
CA ILE A 73 2.26 3.88 -11.66
C ILE A 73 1.15 2.89 -11.28
N THR A 74 1.50 1.64 -11.01
CA THR A 74 0.53 0.58 -10.67
C THR A 74 0.02 0.66 -9.23
N GLU A 75 0.62 1.46 -8.34
CA GLU A 75 0.16 1.64 -6.95
C GLU A 75 -1.25 2.26 -6.89
N GLY A 76 -1.51 3.26 -7.76
CA GLY A 76 -2.84 3.86 -7.89
C GLY A 76 -3.86 2.85 -8.41
N ASP A 77 -3.47 2.06 -9.40
CA ASP A 77 -4.32 1.00 -9.96
C ASP A 77 -4.52 -0.16 -9.00
N ARG A 78 -3.54 -0.50 -8.13
CA ARG A 78 -3.70 -1.51 -7.07
C ARG A 78 -4.77 -1.10 -6.06
N LYS A 79 -4.72 0.14 -5.58
CA LYS A 79 -5.74 0.70 -4.67
C LYS A 79 -7.12 0.74 -5.32
N ASN A 80 -7.18 1.01 -6.62
CA ASN A 80 -8.43 1.04 -7.38
C ASN A 80 -8.91 -0.34 -7.87
N ASN A 81 -8.03 -1.34 -7.97
CA ASN A 81 -8.34 -2.72 -8.35
C ASN A 81 -8.73 -3.61 -7.16
N SER A 82 -8.68 -3.09 -5.93
CA SER A 82 -9.34 -3.68 -4.75
C SER A 82 -10.88 -3.69 -4.83
N ARG A 83 -11.47 -3.58 -6.02
CA ARG A 83 -12.93 -3.72 -6.25
C ARG A 83 -13.47 -5.05 -5.74
N GLY A 84 -12.66 -6.10 -5.76
CA GLY A 84 -13.01 -7.41 -5.18
C GLY A 84 -13.19 -7.32 -3.66
N ASP A 85 -12.22 -6.72 -2.96
CA ASP A 85 -12.28 -6.55 -1.50
C ASP A 85 -13.41 -5.59 -1.11
N LEU A 86 -13.61 -4.52 -1.87
CA LEU A 86 -14.66 -3.54 -1.62
C LEU A 86 -16.06 -4.11 -1.89
N ALA A 87 -16.21 -4.95 -2.92
CA ALA A 87 -17.45 -5.67 -3.20
C ALA A 87 -17.75 -6.73 -2.13
N GLY A 88 -16.74 -7.47 -1.68
CA GLY A 88 -16.88 -8.44 -0.58
C GLY A 88 -17.29 -7.77 0.72
N MET A 89 -16.63 -6.67 1.08
CA MET A 89 -16.94 -5.89 2.27
C MET A 89 -18.33 -5.24 2.19
N LYS A 90 -18.76 -4.79 0.99
CA LYS A 90 -20.11 -4.29 0.78
C LYS A 90 -21.18 -5.39 0.94
N ALA A 91 -20.96 -6.58 0.41
CA ALA A 91 -21.88 -7.70 0.58
C ALA A 91 -22.03 -8.08 2.06
N GLN A 92 -20.92 -8.09 2.81
CA GLN A 92 -20.93 -8.32 4.24
C GLN A 92 -21.69 -7.21 5.00
N TYR A 93 -21.47 -5.95 4.62
CA TYR A 93 -22.21 -4.81 5.18
C TYR A 93 -23.71 -4.94 4.95
N ASP A 94 -24.14 -5.24 3.71
CA ASP A 94 -25.55 -5.38 3.36
C ASP A 94 -26.23 -6.53 4.13
N ALA A 95 -25.52 -7.65 4.33
CA ALA A 95 -25.99 -8.76 5.15
C ALA A 95 -26.16 -8.36 6.64
N LEU A 96 -25.21 -7.60 7.18
CA LEU A 96 -25.25 -7.13 8.58
C LEU A 96 -26.39 -6.13 8.82
N VAL A 97 -26.69 -5.28 7.83
CA VAL A 97 -27.83 -4.36 7.86
C VAL A 97 -29.16 -5.13 7.90
N LEU A 98 -29.29 -6.20 7.11
CA LEU A 98 -30.49 -7.03 7.12
C LEU A 98 -30.68 -7.72 8.47
N GLU A 99 -29.61 -8.27 9.04
CA GLU A 99 -29.66 -8.94 10.35
C GLU A 99 -30.01 -7.95 11.48
N ASN A 100 -29.46 -6.73 11.45
CA ASN A 100 -29.84 -5.69 12.41
C ASN A 100 -31.34 -5.39 12.35
N ARG A 101 -31.91 -5.23 11.15
CA ARG A 101 -33.36 -5.02 10.99
C ARG A 101 -34.17 -6.18 11.56
N ARG A 102 -33.71 -7.42 11.32
CA ARG A 102 -34.37 -8.62 11.85
C ARG A 102 -34.35 -8.64 13.39
N LEU A 103 -33.20 -8.31 13.99
CA LEU A 103 -33.04 -8.23 15.45
C LEU A 103 -33.91 -7.12 16.04
N HIS A 104 -33.96 -5.94 15.43
CA HIS A 104 -34.86 -4.87 15.85
C HIS A 104 -36.33 -5.28 15.83
N LYS A 105 -36.77 -5.97 14.77
CA LYS A 105 -38.14 -6.48 14.71
C LYS A 105 -38.43 -7.47 15.84
N LYS A 106 -37.51 -8.42 16.06
CA LYS A 106 -37.66 -9.41 17.13
C LYS A 106 -37.66 -8.77 18.53
N ASN A 107 -36.84 -7.74 18.73
CA ASN A 107 -36.86 -6.98 19.99
C ASN A 107 -38.20 -6.28 20.20
N ALA A 108 -38.79 -5.68 19.17
CA ALA A 108 -40.11 -5.07 19.28
C ALA A 108 -41.22 -6.09 19.65
N GLU A 109 -41.17 -7.30 19.07
CA GLU A 109 -42.10 -8.40 19.43
C GLU A 109 -41.92 -8.85 20.89
N LEU A 110 -40.67 -8.90 21.36
CA LEU A 110 -40.37 -9.22 22.76
C LEU A 110 -40.82 -8.12 23.72
N GLU A 111 -40.65 -6.85 23.34
CA GLU A 111 -41.14 -5.71 24.11
C GLU A 111 -42.65 -5.75 24.28
N GLU A 112 -43.41 -6.06 23.22
CA GLU A 112 -44.86 -6.24 23.29
C GLU A 112 -45.25 -7.36 24.26
N THR A 113 -44.51 -8.48 24.22
CA THR A 113 -44.72 -9.60 25.16
C THR A 113 -44.47 -9.18 26.61
N ILE A 114 -43.42 -8.41 26.85
CA ILE A 114 -43.10 -7.90 28.20
C ILE A 114 -44.20 -6.96 28.70
N VAL A 115 -44.72 -6.07 27.85
CA VAL A 115 -45.83 -5.18 28.21
C VAL A 115 -47.05 -6.01 28.60
N TRP A 116 -47.41 -7.00 27.78
CA TRP A 116 -48.54 -7.90 28.08
C TRP A 116 -48.35 -8.67 29.40
N MET A 117 -47.13 -9.16 29.66
CA MET A 117 -46.82 -9.83 30.93
C MET A 117 -46.96 -8.88 32.12
N HIS A 118 -46.51 -7.62 32.00
CA HIS A 118 -46.65 -6.62 33.06
C HIS A 118 -48.13 -6.35 33.38
N ASP A 119 -48.97 -6.17 32.36
CA ASP A 119 -50.41 -5.95 32.54
C ASP A 119 -51.07 -7.14 33.27
N MET A 120 -50.75 -8.37 32.84
CA MET A 120 -51.28 -9.58 33.46
C MET A 120 -50.84 -9.72 34.93
N ILE A 121 -49.57 -9.44 35.24
CA ILE A 121 -49.07 -9.46 36.63
C ILE A 121 -49.81 -8.42 37.47
N TRP A 122 -50.07 -7.24 36.91
CA TRP A 122 -50.78 -6.17 37.61
C TRP A 122 -52.21 -6.60 37.97
N ASP A 123 -52.94 -7.16 37.01
CA ASP A 123 -54.29 -7.70 37.21
C ASP A 123 -54.33 -8.79 38.28
N LEU A 124 -53.39 -9.74 38.23
CA LEU A 124 -53.29 -10.81 39.22
C LEU A 124 -52.96 -10.26 40.62
N THR A 125 -52.07 -9.28 40.70
CA THR A 125 -51.68 -8.62 41.96
C THR A 125 -52.86 -7.87 42.57
N LEU A 126 -53.67 -7.19 41.75
CA LEU A 126 -54.89 -6.51 42.18
C LEU A 126 -55.90 -7.50 42.75
N LYS A 127 -56.19 -8.58 42.00
CA LYS A 127 -57.12 -9.64 42.43
C LYS A 127 -56.70 -10.27 43.76
N LEU A 128 -55.40 -10.54 43.95
CA LEU A 128 -54.86 -11.06 45.22
C LEU A 128 -55.00 -10.07 46.39
N ARG A 129 -54.99 -8.76 46.14
CA ARG A 129 -55.27 -7.75 47.17
C ARG A 129 -56.75 -7.67 47.54
N GLU A 130 -57.64 -7.90 46.58
CA GLU A 130 -59.09 -7.84 46.75
C GLU A 130 -59.67 -9.13 47.35
N THR A 131 -59.00 -10.27 47.20
CA THR A 131 -59.39 -11.51 47.89
C THR A 131 -59.13 -11.38 49.39
N PRO A 132 -60.15 -11.58 50.26
CA PRO A 132 -59.93 -11.57 51.70
C PRO A 132 -59.00 -12.72 52.07
N ARG A 133 -57.97 -12.44 52.86
CA ARG A 133 -57.17 -13.50 53.47
C ARG A 133 -58.08 -14.32 54.41
N PRO A 134 -57.91 -15.66 54.46
CA PRO A 134 -58.66 -16.52 55.36
C PRO A 134 -58.48 -16.12 56.82
#